data_AF-A0A640W5I5-F1
#
_entry.id   AF-A0A640W5I5-F1
#
_cell.length_a   1.000
_cell.length_b   1.000
_cell.length_c   1.000
_cell.angle_alpha   90.00
_cell.angle_beta   90.00
_cell.angle_gamma   90.00
#
_symmetry.space_group_name_H-M   'P 1'
#
loop_
_entity.id
_entity.type
_entity.pdbx_description
1 polymer ?
#
loop_
_entity_poly.entity_id
_entity_poly.type
_entity_poly.pdbx_seq_one_letter_code
_entity_poly.pdbx_strand_id
1 'polypeptide(L)' 'MKKSRELNQNQINSDYEWLLMQNLSKYSGEWIAVLERRIVARDISLKKTMDKVKSLGLKTMPLFLRVPEGSITT' A
#
# COMPACT_ATOMS: atom_id res chain seq x y z
N MET A 1 25.43 -1.55 3.91
CA MET A 1 24.16 -2.04 3.30
C MET A 1 23.05 -2.38 4.30
N LYS A 2 23.32 -2.78 5.55
CA LYS A 2 22.27 -3.13 6.55
C LYS A 2 21.30 -1.98 6.88
N LYS A 3 21.82 -0.78 7.10
CA LYS A 3 21.06 0.43 7.48
C LYS A 3 19.94 0.80 6.50
N SER A 4 20.14 0.58 5.19
CA SER A 4 19.12 0.89 4.17
C SER A 4 17.96 -0.10 4.16
N ARG A 5 18.20 -1.38 4.48
CA ARG A 5 17.14 -2.39 4.61
C ARG A 5 16.30 -2.15 5.86
N GLU A 6 16.94 -1.79 6.98
CA GLU A 6 16.26 -1.46 8.23
C GLU A 6 15.37 -0.22 8.10
N LEU A 7 15.84 0.83 7.43
CA LEU A 7 15.03 2.02 7.14
C LEU A 7 13.80 1.69 6.28
N ASN A 8 13.96 0.80 5.28
CA ASN A 8 12.85 0.36 4.44
C ASN A 8 11.83 -0.48 5.24
N GLN A 9 12.31 -1.39 6.09
CA GLN A 9 11.42 -2.20 6.94
C GLN A 9 10.64 -1.34 7.93
N ASN A 10 11.27 -0.35 8.55
CA ASN A 10 10.60 0.57 9.48
C ASN A 10 9.52 1.39 8.78
N GLN A 11 9.78 1.82 7.53
CA GLN A 11 8.77 2.51 6.71
C GLN A 11 7.58 1.61 6.41
N ILE A 12 7.82 0.37 5.95
CA ILE A 12 6.77 -0.61 5.67
C ILE A 12 5.93 -0.89 6.92
N ASN A 13 6.57 -1.12 8.07
CA ASN A 13 5.86 -1.35 9.33
C ASN A 13 5.00 -0.14 9.70
N SER A 14 5.56 1.08 9.63
CA SER A 14 4.82 2.32 9.91
C SER A 14 3.62 2.51 8.96
N ASP A 15 3.78 2.20 7.68
CA ASP A 15 2.70 2.31 6.69
C ASP A 15 1.61 1.27 6.92
N TYR A 16 1.98 0.05 7.32
CA TYR A 16 1.05 -1.02 7.68
C TYR A 16 0.26 -0.68 8.95
N GLU A 17 0.92 -0.23 10.02
CA GLU A 17 0.26 0.17 11.26
C GLU A 17 -0.73 1.34 11.03
N TRP A 18 -0.32 2.34 10.23
CA TRP A 18 -1.23 3.42 9.86
C TRP A 18 -2.44 2.90 9.09
N LEU A 19 -2.23 1.97 8.16
CA LEU A 19 -3.27 1.40 7.32
C LEU A 19 -4.33 0.64 8.15
N LEU A 20 -3.91 -0.11 9.18
CA LEU A 20 -4.81 -0.83 10.08
C LEU A 20 -5.81 0.10 10.80
N MET A 21 -5.46 1.37 10.97
CA MET A 21 -6.33 2.39 11.57
C MET A 21 -7.28 3.06 10.58
N GLN A 22 -7.18 2.77 9.28
CA GLN A 22 -7.98 3.41 8.24
C GLN A 22 -9.25 2.62 7.92
N ASN A 23 -10.32 3.33 7.59
CA ASN A 23 -11.47 2.72 6.92
C ASN A 23 -11.17 2.50 5.43
N LEU A 24 -11.04 1.23 5.04
CA LEU A 24 -10.72 0.84 3.66
C LEU A 24 -11.93 0.39 2.83
N SER A 25 -13.16 0.51 3.34
CA SER A 25 -14.36 0.02 2.65
C SER A 25 -14.51 0.58 1.23
N LYS A 26 -14.08 1.82 0.99
CA LYS A 26 -14.11 2.47 -0.35
C LYS A 26 -13.12 1.90 -1.38
N TYR A 27 -12.24 1.00 -0.93
CA TYR A 27 -11.21 0.32 -1.72
C TYR A 27 -11.49 -1.18 -1.85
N SER A 28 -12.65 -1.67 -1.39
CA SER A 28 -13.01 -3.09 -1.41
C SER A 28 -12.73 -3.73 -2.78
N GLY A 29 -11.95 -4.82 -2.77
CA GLY A 29 -11.53 -5.55 -3.98
C GLY A 29 -10.39 -4.93 -4.78
N GLU A 30 -9.98 -3.70 -4.48
CA GLU A 30 -8.87 -3.03 -5.14
C GLU A 30 -7.53 -3.42 -4.53
N TRP A 31 -6.51 -3.41 -5.38
CA TRP A 31 -5.13 -3.25 -4.96
C TRP A 31 -4.88 -1.78 -4.62
N ILE A 32 -4.21 -1.54 -3.50
CA ILE A 32 -3.73 -0.22 -3.10
C ILE A 32 -2.21 -0.27 -2.91
N ALA A 33 -1.57 0.86 -3.20
CA ALA A 33 -0.17 1.12 -2.93
C ALA A 33 -0.07 2.19 -1.84
N VAL A 34 0.61 1.87 -0.74
CA VAL A 34 0.76 2.72 0.44
C VAL A 34 2.21 3.15 0.58
N LEU A 35 2.45 4.44 0.75
CA LEU A 35 3.77 4.99 1.05
C LEU A 35 3.60 6.23 1.92
N GLU A 36 4.45 6.38 2.93
CA GLU A 36 4.45 7.55 3.82
C GLU A 36 3.06 7.83 4.41
N ARG A 37 2.38 6.76 4.83
CA ARG A 37 1.04 6.77 5.43
C ARG A 37 -0.02 7.37 4.51
N ARG A 38 0.09 7.11 3.21
CA ARG A 38 -0.86 7.57 2.18
C ARG A 38 -1.05 6.52 1.12
N ILE A 39 -2.27 6.41 0.59
CA ILE A 39 -2.55 5.59 -0.59
C ILE A 39 -2.16 6.41 -1.82
N VAL A 40 -1.06 6.03 -2.48
CA VAL A 40 -0.49 6.74 -3.63
C VAL A 40 -1.02 6.25 -4.97
N ALA A 41 -1.51 5.02 -5.03
CA ALA A 41 -2.17 4.45 -6.20
C ALA A 41 -3.17 3.37 -5.80
N ARG A 42 -4.17 3.13 -6.65
CA ARG A 42 -5.12 2.03 -6.51
C ARG A 42 -5.67 1.58 -7.85
N ASP A 43 -6.03 0.31 -7.97
CA ASP A 43 -6.75 -0.26 -9.11
C ASP A 43 -7.25 -1.67 -8.77
N ILE A 44 -8.25 -2.17 -9.50
CA ILE A 44 -8.68 -3.58 -9.39
C ILE A 44 -7.55 -4.54 -9.80
N SER A 45 -6.64 -4.12 -10.69
CA SER A 45 -5.49 -4.91 -11.12
C SER A 45 -4.20 -4.49 -10.42
N LEU A 46 -3.45 -5.46 -9.87
CA LEU A 46 -2.10 -5.21 -9.34
C LEU A 46 -1.20 -4.58 -10.40
N LYS A 47 -1.22 -5.10 -11.65
CA LYS A 47 -0.39 -4.57 -12.75
C LYS A 47 -0.67 -3.09 -12.98
N LYS A 48 -1.95 -2.70 -13.08
CA LYS A 48 -2.34 -1.29 -13.28
C LYS A 48 -1.94 -0.43 -12.09
N THR A 49 -2.04 -0.95 -10.86
CA THR A 49 -1.58 -0.25 -9.65
C THR A 49 -0.07 0.00 -9.69
N MET A 50 0.72 -1.01 -10.06
CA MET A 50 2.16 -0.88 -10.22
C MET A 50 2.54 0.10 -11.34
N ASP A 51 1.82 0.09 -12.46
CA ASP A 51 2.09 1.01 -13.57
C ASP A 51 1.75 2.46 -13.18
N LYS A 52 0.68 2.69 -12.41
CA LYS A 52 0.40 4.00 -11.77
C LYS A 52 1.55 4.42 -10.86
N VAL A 53 2.05 3.53 -10.00
CA VAL A 53 3.20 3.81 -9.13
C VAL A 53 4.46 4.18 -9.92
N LYS A 54 4.77 3.45 -11.01
CA LYS A 54 5.92 3.77 -11.86
C LYS A 54 5.81 5.17 -12.45
N SER A 55 4.62 5.58 -12.89
CA SER A 55 4.40 6.92 -13.46
C SER A 55 4.61 8.07 -12.46
N LEU A 56 4.58 7.78 -11.15
CA LEU A 56 4.80 8.77 -10.09
C LEU A 56 6.29 9.06 -9.82
N GLY A 57 7.22 8.29 -10.39
CA GLY A 57 8.67 8.54 -10.21
C GLY A 57 9.14 8.45 -8.75
N LEU A 58 8.48 7.62 -7.92
CA LEU A 58 8.78 7.50 -6.50
C LEU A 58 10.18 6.92 -6.28
N LYS A 59 10.91 7.48 -5.30
CA LYS A 59 12.25 7.01 -4.91
C LYS A 59 12.21 5.70 -4.11
N THR A 60 11.09 5.44 -3.45
CA THR A 60 10.89 4.28 -2.58
C THR A 60 9.73 3.44 -3.11
N MET A 61 9.88 2.12 -3.09
CA MET A 61 8.81 1.21 -3.48
C MET A 61 7.71 1.23 -2.41
N PRO A 62 6.44 1.51 -2.78
CA PRO A 62 5.34 1.45 -1.83
C PRO A 62 5.03 0.02 -1.39
N LEU A 63 4.33 -0.10 -0.26
CA LEU A 63 3.69 -1.33 0.18
C LEU A 63 2.44 -1.59 -0.67
N PHE A 64 2.34 -2.75 -1.30
CA PHE A 64 1.16 -3.16 -2.07
C PHE A 64 0.35 -4.19 -1.31
N LEU A 65 -0.97 -4.02 -1.32
CA LEU A 65 -1.90 -4.94 -0.67
C LEU A 65 -3.28 -4.88 -1.33
N ARG A 66 -3.97 -6.01 -1.33
CA ARG A 66 -5.34 -6.13 -1.83
C ARG A 66 -6.31 -5.97 -0.67
N VAL A 67 -7.26 -5.08 -0.82
CA VAL A 67 -8.36 -4.95 0.13
C VAL A 67 -9.37 -6.05 -0.18
N PRO A 68 -9.74 -6.90 0.80
CA PRO A 68 -10.67 -7.99 0.57
C PRO A 68 -12.05 -7.47 0.10
N GLU A 69 -12.75 -8.28 -0.70
CA GLU A 69 -14.12 -8.02 -1.12
C GLU A 69 -15.08 -8.50 -0.03
N GLY A 70 -15.87 -7.57 0.54
CA GLY A 70 -16.95 -7.93 1.46
C GLY A 70 -16.51 -8.21 2.91
N SER A 71 -17.51 -8.12 3.79
CA SER A 71 -17.42 -8.01 5.24
C SER A 71 -16.62 -9.14 5.90
N ILE A 72 -15.73 -8.77 6.83
CA ILE A 72 -15.37 -9.66 7.93
C ILE A 72 -16.69 -9.94 8.65
N THR A 73 -17.30 -11.10 8.36
CA THR A 73 -18.38 -11.63 9.17
C THR A 73 -17.73 -11.97 10.51
N THR A 74 -18.03 -11.15 11.52
CA THR A 74 -17.75 -11.49 12.92
C THR A 74 -18.97 -12.21 13.47
#